data_AF-A0A7J4KR82-F1
#
_entry.id   AF-A0A7J4KR82-F1
#
_cell.length_a   1.000
_cell.length_b   1.000
_cell.length_c   1.000
_cell.angle_alpha   90.00
_cell.angle_beta   90.00
_cell.angle_gamma   90.00
#
_symmetry.space_group_name_H-M   'P 1'
#
loop_
_entity.id
_entity.type
_entity.pdbx_description
1 polymer ?
#
loop_
_entity_poly.entity_id
_entity_poly.type
_entity_poly.pdbx_seq_one_letter_code
_entity_poly.pdbx_strand_id
1 'polypeptide(L)'
;MSRFNKISHKQKLLAPAGDFISLKAAIDAGADEVYFGIKGLNMRAGAKNFEIEDLNKIVKICHDNNAKALLAMNTIIYEDELKKVESLIINAKKIGVDAIICWDFSVIEFCKKHNMKIHISTQASLSNYSAIRSLKKNYPNVERIVLARECSLIDIKDINNKLQKERINVEVEVFIHGAMCVSESGRCFMSQEIFGKSANRGECLQPCRRLYEVYLKDSEEGHGLLLGKDYVMSPKDLCAMPIIDQIIDSGVAALKIEGRNRNPEYVHTVVSAYRKIIDEYSKNKDINELKKSLLEELKKVYNRGFSTGFYLGKPMNEWTKEYGSSSIETKEHIGKIMNYYPKVSVAEIMIESGSMKENNDIMIQGITTGILKQKAKDMMIDNKKVLKAEKKDMITIKVNSKVRKNDQVYKIKKR
;
A
#
# COMPACT_ATOMS: atom_id res chain seq x y z
N MET A 1 4.28 30.74 -27.40
CA MET A 1 4.05 30.82 -25.94
C MET A 1 2.55 30.89 -25.67
N SER A 2 1.92 29.76 -25.31
CA SER A 2 0.49 29.72 -25.00
C SER A 2 0.26 28.75 -23.85
N ARG A 3 0.04 29.36 -22.67
CA ARG A 3 -0.62 28.86 -21.46
C ARG A 3 -0.94 27.36 -21.43
N PHE A 4 0.01 26.56 -20.96
CA PHE A 4 -0.34 25.39 -20.17
C PHE A 4 -1.02 25.93 -18.91
N ASN A 5 -2.34 25.69 -18.77
CA ASN A 5 -3.03 25.85 -17.50
C ASN A 5 -2.22 25.08 -16.45
N LYS A 6 -1.60 25.80 -15.52
CA LYS A 6 -1.00 25.23 -14.30
C LYS A 6 -2.12 24.44 -13.63
N ILE A 7 -2.10 23.12 -13.75
CA ILE A 7 -2.92 22.26 -12.90
C ILE A 7 -2.32 22.40 -11.50
N SER A 8 -2.86 23.34 -10.71
CA SER A 8 -2.46 23.60 -9.32
C SER A 8 -3.09 22.60 -8.36
N HIS A 9 -3.46 21.41 -8.83
CA HIS A 9 -3.99 20.36 -7.99
C HIS A 9 -2.87 19.44 -7.58
N LYS A 10 -2.45 19.61 -6.33
CA LYS A 10 -1.66 18.63 -5.58
C LYS A 10 -2.28 17.25 -5.76
N GLN A 11 -1.53 16.29 -6.31
CA GLN A 11 -2.00 14.93 -6.52
C GLN A 11 -2.42 14.31 -5.19
N LYS A 12 -3.55 13.60 -5.21
CA LYS A 12 -4.06 12.86 -4.05
C LYS A 12 -3.17 11.65 -3.80
N LEU A 13 -2.72 11.48 -2.57
CA LEU A 13 -1.97 10.30 -2.15
C LEU A 13 -2.92 9.28 -1.51
N LEU A 14 -3.11 8.16 -2.21
CA LEU A 14 -3.98 7.07 -1.77
C LEU A 14 -3.16 5.96 -1.09
N ALA A 15 -3.38 5.80 0.21
CA ALA A 15 -2.66 4.86 1.06
C ALA A 15 -3.47 3.59 1.38
N PRO A 16 -2.82 2.42 1.53
CA PRO A 16 -3.47 1.19 1.96
C PRO A 16 -3.65 1.12 3.47
N ALA A 17 -4.76 0.54 3.93
CA ALA A 17 -4.93 0.12 5.32
C ALA A 17 -5.46 -1.33 5.40
N GLY A 18 -4.73 -2.18 6.13
CA GLY A 18 -5.13 -3.57 6.42
C GLY A 18 -5.61 -3.80 7.85
N ASP A 19 -5.34 -2.86 8.75
CA ASP A 19 -5.82 -2.82 10.15
C ASP A 19 -5.81 -1.38 10.68
N PHE A 20 -6.30 -1.16 11.90
CA PHE A 20 -6.39 0.18 12.49
C PHE A 20 -5.02 0.84 12.73
N ILE A 21 -3.95 0.08 12.97
CA ILE A 21 -2.61 0.65 13.17
C ILE A 21 -2.10 1.19 11.83
N SER A 22 -2.27 0.43 10.75
CA SER A 22 -1.96 0.85 9.39
C SER A 22 -2.82 2.03 8.92
N LEU A 23 -4.10 2.07 9.28
CA LEU A 23 -4.97 3.23 9.02
C LEU A 23 -4.42 4.50 9.69
N LYS A 24 -4.08 4.42 10.98
CA LYS A 24 -3.51 5.55 11.71
C LYS A 24 -2.15 5.96 11.13
N ALA A 25 -1.30 4.99 10.82
CA ALA A 25 -0.01 5.20 10.17
C ALA A 25 -0.12 5.90 8.81
N ALA A 26 -1.12 5.56 7.98
CA ALA A 26 -1.38 6.24 6.72
C ALA A 26 -1.79 7.70 6.91
N ILE A 27 -2.72 7.94 7.83
CA ILE A 27 -3.23 9.29 8.12
C ILE A 27 -2.12 10.18 8.68
N ASP A 28 -1.37 9.70 9.68
CA ASP A 28 -0.29 10.46 10.31
C ASP A 28 0.86 10.77 9.34
N ALA A 29 1.05 9.92 8.33
CA ALA A 29 2.02 10.12 7.26
C ALA A 29 1.54 11.08 6.16
N GLY A 30 0.28 11.56 6.23
CA GLY A 30 -0.27 12.56 5.31
C GLY A 30 -0.97 12.00 4.08
N ALA A 31 -1.61 10.83 4.18
CA ALA A 31 -2.48 10.33 3.12
C ALA A 31 -3.72 11.25 2.94
N ASP A 32 -4.05 11.60 1.69
CA ASP A 32 -5.27 12.33 1.36
C ASP A 32 -6.49 11.39 1.31
N GLU A 33 -6.25 10.12 1.01
CA GLU A 33 -7.27 9.09 0.89
C GLU A 33 -6.71 7.76 1.41
N VAL A 34 -7.57 6.94 2.01
CA VAL A 34 -7.20 5.59 2.49
C VAL A 34 -8.14 4.57 1.88
N TYR A 35 -7.58 3.51 1.28
CA TYR A 35 -8.36 2.36 0.85
C TYR A 35 -8.15 1.14 1.75
N PHE A 36 -9.25 0.46 2.06
CA PHE A 36 -9.28 -0.69 2.94
C PHE A 36 -10.20 -1.78 2.41
N GLY A 37 -10.07 -3.00 2.90
CA GLY A 37 -10.99 -4.10 2.62
C GLY A 37 -11.64 -4.60 3.91
N ILE A 38 -12.88 -5.07 3.80
CA ILE A 38 -13.49 -5.88 4.85
C ILE A 38 -13.16 -7.36 4.64
N LYS A 39 -13.43 -8.24 5.60
CA LYS A 39 -13.26 -9.69 5.39
C LYS A 39 -14.17 -10.18 4.25
N GLY A 40 -13.54 -10.80 3.25
CA GLY A 40 -14.19 -11.22 2.01
C GLY A 40 -14.30 -10.10 0.96
N LEU A 41 -14.69 -10.48 -0.27
CA LEU A 41 -15.02 -9.57 -1.38
C LEU A 41 -13.89 -8.63 -1.85
N ASN A 42 -12.64 -8.87 -1.44
CA ASN A 42 -11.51 -8.00 -1.77
C ASN A 42 -10.24 -8.81 -2.09
N MET A 43 -9.35 -8.24 -2.91
CA MET A 43 -8.17 -8.91 -3.46
C MET A 43 -7.06 -9.27 -2.44
N ARG A 44 -7.33 -9.21 -1.13
CA ARG A 44 -6.37 -9.47 -0.06
C ARG A 44 -7.03 -10.27 1.07
N ALA A 45 -7.53 -11.46 0.76
CA ALA A 45 -8.20 -12.33 1.73
C ALA A 45 -7.31 -12.67 2.95
N GLY A 46 -6.00 -12.84 2.73
CA GLY A 46 -5.03 -13.11 3.80
C GLY A 46 -4.56 -11.90 4.61
N ALA A 47 -5.07 -10.69 4.34
CA ALA A 47 -4.85 -9.56 5.25
C ALA A 47 -5.66 -9.75 6.54
N LYS A 48 -5.29 -9.05 7.62
CA LYS A 48 -6.14 -8.99 8.82
C LYS A 48 -7.57 -8.54 8.45
N ASN A 49 -7.65 -7.52 7.59
CA ASN A 49 -8.87 -6.87 7.12
C ASN A 49 -9.75 -6.35 8.27
N PHE A 50 -10.70 -5.51 7.92
CA PHE A 50 -11.70 -4.99 8.86
C PHE A 50 -12.95 -5.85 8.84
N GLU A 51 -13.76 -5.75 9.89
CA GLU A 51 -15.13 -6.28 9.88
C GLU A 51 -16.10 -5.25 9.32
N ILE A 52 -17.35 -5.66 9.04
CA ILE A 52 -18.39 -4.74 8.56
C ILE A 52 -18.73 -3.71 9.64
N GLU A 53 -18.69 -4.10 10.91
CA GLU A 53 -18.98 -3.27 12.07
C GLU A 53 -17.93 -2.15 12.25
N ASP A 54 -16.72 -2.35 11.72
CA ASP A 54 -15.63 -1.36 11.80
C ASP A 54 -15.85 -0.17 10.85
N LEU A 55 -16.72 -0.29 9.84
CA LEU A 55 -16.91 0.72 8.78
C LEU A 55 -17.17 2.13 9.34
N ASN A 56 -18.07 2.24 10.32
CA ASN A 56 -18.41 3.53 10.93
C ASN A 56 -17.20 4.18 11.60
N LYS A 57 -16.39 3.38 12.30
CA LYS A 57 -15.19 3.85 12.98
C LYS A 57 -14.10 4.27 11.98
N ILE A 58 -13.92 3.51 10.90
CA ILE A 58 -12.95 3.83 9.85
C ILE A 58 -13.30 5.15 9.17
N VAL A 59 -14.56 5.30 8.73
CA VAL A 59 -15.04 6.52 8.06
C VAL A 59 -14.86 7.72 8.98
N LYS A 60 -15.26 7.60 10.25
CA LYS A 60 -15.05 8.65 11.25
C LYS A 60 -13.57 9.04 11.39
N ILE A 61 -12.67 8.06 11.54
CA ILE A 61 -11.23 8.33 11.68
C ILE A 61 -10.69 9.06 10.45
N CYS A 62 -11.07 8.64 9.24
CA CYS A 62 -10.65 9.30 8.01
C CYS A 62 -11.15 10.75 7.95
N HIS A 63 -12.46 10.95 8.12
CA HIS A 63 -13.10 12.26 8.00
C HIS A 63 -12.64 13.25 9.08
N ASP A 64 -12.48 12.79 10.33
CA ASP A 64 -11.93 13.61 11.43
C ASP A 64 -10.49 14.11 11.12
N ASN A 65 -9.77 13.48 10.18
CA ASN A 65 -8.44 13.85 9.74
C ASN A 65 -8.39 14.38 8.28
N ASN A 66 -9.53 14.78 7.71
CA ASN A 66 -9.65 15.29 6.33
C ASN A 66 -9.19 14.31 5.23
N ALA A 67 -9.21 13.00 5.51
CA ALA A 67 -8.92 11.96 4.55
C ALA A 67 -10.21 11.27 4.08
N LYS A 68 -10.24 10.78 2.83
CA LYS A 68 -11.37 9.98 2.34
C LYS A 68 -11.24 8.50 2.67
N ALA A 69 -12.37 7.83 2.87
CA ALA A 69 -12.49 6.41 3.16
C ALA A 69 -12.99 5.64 1.92
N LEU A 70 -12.13 4.84 1.29
CA LEU A 70 -12.45 4.08 0.08
C LEU A 70 -12.53 2.57 0.37
N LEU A 71 -13.67 1.95 0.09
CA LEU A 71 -13.88 0.52 0.33
C LEU A 71 -13.51 -0.29 -0.92
N ALA A 72 -12.57 -1.23 -0.80
CA ALA A 72 -12.24 -2.15 -1.88
C ALA A 72 -13.18 -3.37 -1.88
N MET A 73 -13.96 -3.50 -2.96
CA MET A 73 -14.81 -4.65 -3.30
C MET A 73 -14.44 -5.14 -4.70
N ASN A 74 -13.21 -5.64 -4.85
CA ASN A 74 -12.54 -5.78 -6.14
C ASN A 74 -12.20 -7.22 -6.54
N THR A 75 -12.96 -8.19 -6.06
CA THR A 75 -12.92 -9.60 -6.51
C THR A 75 -14.02 -9.90 -7.53
N ILE A 76 -13.93 -11.04 -8.21
CA ILE A 76 -15.06 -11.65 -8.92
C ILE A 76 -16.19 -11.91 -7.92
N ILE A 77 -17.46 -11.69 -8.28
CA ILE A 77 -18.63 -12.00 -7.45
C ILE A 77 -19.41 -13.19 -8.05
N TYR A 78 -19.83 -14.13 -7.20
CA TYR A 78 -20.71 -15.25 -7.60
C TYR A 78 -22.18 -15.00 -7.24
N GLU A 79 -23.08 -15.75 -7.88
CA GLU A 79 -24.54 -15.59 -7.79
C GLU A 79 -25.06 -15.60 -6.33
N ASP A 80 -24.55 -16.51 -5.51
CA ASP A 80 -24.91 -16.67 -4.11
C ASP A 80 -24.44 -15.50 -3.22
N GLU A 81 -23.49 -14.70 -3.70
CA GLU A 81 -22.95 -13.53 -3.00
C GLU A 81 -23.71 -12.23 -3.31
N LEU A 82 -24.55 -12.19 -4.35
CA LEU A 82 -25.18 -10.96 -4.85
C LEU A 82 -25.98 -10.22 -3.76
N LYS A 83 -26.80 -10.94 -2.98
CA LYS A 83 -27.59 -10.35 -1.89
C LYS A 83 -26.72 -9.69 -0.81
N LYS A 84 -25.59 -10.35 -0.47
CA LYS A 84 -24.63 -9.85 0.51
C LYS A 84 -23.91 -8.60 -0.02
N VAL A 85 -23.51 -8.63 -1.28
CA VAL A 85 -22.85 -7.50 -1.97
C VAL A 85 -23.75 -6.27 -1.99
N GLU A 86 -25.00 -6.41 -2.42
CA GLU A 86 -25.94 -5.28 -2.48
C GLU A 86 -26.20 -4.70 -1.08
N SER A 87 -26.42 -5.55 -0.07
CA SER A 87 -26.62 -5.13 1.32
C SER A 87 -25.42 -4.34 1.86
N LEU A 88 -24.19 -4.79 1.54
CA LEU A 88 -22.98 -4.09 1.93
C LEU A 88 -22.85 -2.73 1.27
N ILE A 89 -23.20 -2.60 -0.01
CA ILE A 89 -23.16 -1.31 -0.74
C ILE A 89 -24.13 -0.30 -0.11
N ILE A 90 -25.35 -0.75 0.22
CA ILE A 90 -26.35 0.09 0.90
C ILE A 90 -25.81 0.57 2.26
N ASN A 91 -25.23 -0.33 3.04
CA ASN A 91 -24.67 0.00 4.35
C ASN A 91 -23.46 0.95 4.23
N ALA A 92 -22.53 0.68 3.32
CA ALA A 92 -21.36 1.51 3.07
C ALA A 92 -21.76 2.94 2.69
N LYS A 93 -22.78 3.10 1.83
CA LYS A 93 -23.34 4.41 1.48
C LYS A 93 -23.96 5.11 2.68
N LYS A 94 -24.78 4.41 3.48
CA LYS A 94 -25.43 4.98 4.68
C LYS A 94 -24.41 5.49 5.70
N ILE A 95 -23.30 4.78 5.87
CA ILE A 95 -22.23 5.15 6.81
C ILE A 95 -21.38 6.31 6.30
N GLY A 96 -21.37 6.56 4.98
CA GLY A 96 -20.60 7.65 4.37
C GLY A 96 -19.23 7.22 3.85
N VAL A 97 -19.07 5.96 3.40
CA VAL A 97 -17.92 5.57 2.58
C VAL A 97 -17.90 6.46 1.32
N ASP A 98 -16.73 7.00 0.96
CA ASP A 98 -16.62 8.01 -0.10
C ASP A 98 -16.74 7.41 -1.50
N ALA A 99 -16.16 6.22 -1.72
CA ALA A 99 -16.32 5.46 -2.96
C ALA A 99 -15.99 3.97 -2.76
N ILE A 100 -16.51 3.12 -3.66
CA ILE A 100 -16.16 1.70 -3.75
C ILE A 100 -15.15 1.49 -4.89
N ILE A 101 -14.05 0.79 -4.60
CA ILE A 101 -13.09 0.33 -5.59
C ILE A 101 -13.53 -1.04 -6.09
N CYS A 102 -14.07 -1.14 -7.31
CA CYS A 102 -14.63 -2.37 -7.87
C CYS A 102 -14.33 -2.53 -9.35
N TRP A 103 -14.64 -3.70 -9.92
CA TRP A 103 -14.57 -3.94 -11.37
C TRP A 103 -15.64 -4.92 -11.85
N ASP A 104 -16.12 -5.79 -10.97
CA ASP A 104 -17.23 -6.70 -11.26
C ASP A 104 -18.49 -5.92 -11.66
N PHE A 105 -19.12 -6.33 -12.76
CA PHE A 105 -20.26 -5.62 -13.34
C PHE A 105 -21.47 -5.60 -12.41
N SER A 106 -21.70 -6.65 -11.61
CA SER A 106 -22.81 -6.68 -10.64
C SER A 106 -22.62 -5.59 -9.57
N VAL A 107 -21.38 -5.42 -9.08
CA VAL A 107 -21.03 -4.39 -8.10
C VAL A 107 -21.21 -3.00 -8.71
N ILE A 108 -20.79 -2.80 -9.97
CA ILE A 108 -20.96 -1.54 -10.70
C ILE A 108 -22.45 -1.19 -10.83
N GLU A 109 -23.29 -2.15 -11.23
CA GLU A 109 -24.74 -1.96 -11.38
C GLU A 109 -25.43 -1.67 -10.04
N PHE A 110 -25.11 -2.41 -8.98
CA PHE A 110 -25.65 -2.13 -7.65
C PHE A 110 -25.20 -0.75 -7.14
N CYS A 111 -23.94 -0.36 -7.36
CA CYS A 111 -23.49 0.98 -7.01
C CYS A 111 -24.24 2.06 -7.79
N LYS A 112 -24.49 1.85 -9.09
CA LYS A 112 -25.29 2.77 -9.91
C LYS A 112 -26.73 2.86 -9.38
N LYS A 113 -27.39 1.73 -9.13
CA LYS A 113 -28.75 1.63 -8.55
C LYS A 113 -28.87 2.41 -7.24
N HIS A 114 -27.88 2.27 -6.37
CA HIS A 114 -27.87 2.93 -5.05
C HIS A 114 -27.16 4.28 -5.06
N ASN A 115 -26.82 4.84 -6.22
CA ASN A 115 -26.09 6.12 -6.38
C ASN A 115 -24.84 6.21 -5.48
N MET A 116 -24.05 5.15 -5.49
CA MET A 116 -22.75 5.02 -4.83
C MET A 116 -21.64 5.32 -5.84
N LYS A 117 -20.68 6.16 -5.44
CA LYS A 117 -19.53 6.53 -6.25
C LYS A 117 -18.58 5.35 -6.39
N ILE A 118 -18.00 5.17 -7.57
CA ILE A 118 -17.08 4.06 -7.83
C ILE A 118 -15.76 4.51 -8.44
N HIS A 119 -14.71 3.82 -8.01
CA HIS A 119 -13.39 3.86 -8.61
C HIS A 119 -13.13 2.50 -9.27
N ILE A 120 -12.82 2.49 -10.57
CA ILE A 120 -12.65 1.23 -11.30
C ILE A 120 -11.27 0.65 -10.99
N SER A 121 -11.26 -0.53 -10.38
CA SER A 121 -10.05 -1.27 -10.02
C SER A 121 -9.20 -1.64 -11.24
N THR A 122 -7.88 -1.67 -11.08
CA THR A 122 -6.92 -2.15 -12.10
C THR A 122 -7.25 -3.54 -12.63
N GLN A 123 -8.02 -4.35 -11.89
CA GLN A 123 -8.51 -5.67 -12.31
C GLN A 123 -9.38 -5.62 -13.59
N ALA A 124 -9.97 -4.46 -13.93
CA ALA A 124 -10.64 -4.24 -15.21
C ALA A 124 -9.67 -4.13 -16.40
N SER A 125 -8.37 -3.94 -16.17
CA SER A 125 -7.33 -3.68 -17.18
C SER A 125 -7.69 -2.63 -18.21
N LEU A 126 -8.21 -1.50 -17.75
CA LEU A 126 -8.45 -0.35 -18.60
C LEU A 126 -7.10 0.29 -18.96
N SER A 127 -6.69 0.10 -20.21
CA SER A 127 -5.39 0.52 -20.74
C SER A 127 -5.47 1.53 -21.88
N ASN A 128 -6.68 1.94 -22.28
CA ASN A 128 -6.86 2.85 -23.40
C ASN A 128 -8.06 3.79 -23.21
N TYR A 129 -8.00 4.90 -23.93
CA TYR A 129 -9.00 5.97 -23.90
C TYR A 129 -10.40 5.51 -24.31
N SER A 130 -10.52 4.65 -25.34
CA SER A 130 -11.83 4.24 -25.88
C SER A 130 -12.65 3.46 -24.83
N ALA A 131 -12.00 2.53 -24.13
CA ALA A 131 -12.61 1.76 -23.06
C ALA A 131 -13.07 2.68 -21.90
N ILE A 132 -12.22 3.63 -21.49
CA ILE A 132 -12.54 4.61 -20.45
C ILE A 132 -13.75 5.47 -20.84
N ARG A 133 -13.76 6.02 -22.06
CA ARG A 133 -14.84 6.85 -22.58
C ARG A 133 -16.16 6.08 -22.62
N SER A 134 -16.14 4.85 -23.14
CA SER A 134 -17.33 4.00 -23.19
C SER A 134 -17.87 3.69 -21.79
N LEU A 135 -16.98 3.35 -20.86
CA LEU A 135 -17.38 3.07 -19.48
C LEU A 135 -18.02 4.30 -18.81
N LYS A 136 -17.37 5.46 -18.89
CA LYS A 136 -17.88 6.69 -18.29
C LYS A 136 -19.22 7.13 -18.89
N LYS A 137 -19.44 6.89 -20.19
CA LYS A 137 -20.73 7.15 -20.86
C LYS A 137 -21.88 6.32 -20.26
N ASN A 138 -21.62 5.06 -19.93
CA ASN A 138 -22.65 4.13 -19.42
C ASN A 138 -22.85 4.21 -17.90
N TYR A 139 -21.81 4.66 -17.18
CA TYR A 139 -21.77 4.70 -15.73
C TYR A 139 -21.33 6.09 -15.22
N PRO A 140 -22.26 7.05 -15.11
CA PRO A 140 -21.96 8.41 -14.66
C PRO A 140 -21.32 8.47 -13.26
N ASN A 141 -21.63 7.50 -12.39
CA ASN A 141 -21.10 7.37 -11.02
C ASN A 141 -19.63 6.90 -10.96
N VAL A 142 -18.99 6.57 -12.09
CA VAL A 142 -17.54 6.32 -12.18
C VAL A 142 -16.80 7.64 -11.99
N GLU A 143 -16.23 7.87 -10.82
CA GLU A 143 -15.45 9.09 -10.53
C GLU A 143 -13.99 8.94 -10.91
N ARG A 144 -13.46 7.71 -10.85
CA ARG A 144 -12.04 7.46 -11.05
C ARG A 144 -11.77 6.11 -11.70
N ILE A 145 -10.68 6.01 -12.45
CA ILE A 145 -10.19 4.77 -13.05
C ILE A 145 -8.74 4.55 -12.65
N VAL A 146 -8.48 3.37 -12.08
CA VAL A 146 -7.12 2.89 -11.85
C VAL A 146 -6.66 2.21 -13.13
N LEU A 147 -5.70 2.82 -13.82
CA LEU A 147 -5.18 2.28 -15.07
C LEU A 147 -4.50 0.93 -14.87
N ALA A 148 -4.49 0.14 -15.95
CA ALA A 148 -3.64 -1.05 -16.05
C ALA A 148 -2.19 -0.70 -15.68
N ARG A 149 -1.52 -1.60 -14.96
CA ARG A 149 -0.15 -1.35 -14.46
C ARG A 149 0.90 -1.45 -15.57
N GLU A 150 0.46 -1.88 -16.74
CA GLU A 150 1.21 -2.06 -17.98
C GLU A 150 1.23 -0.79 -18.85
N CYS A 151 0.44 0.23 -18.52
CA CYS A 151 0.47 1.52 -19.22
C CYS A 151 1.78 2.27 -18.97
N SER A 152 2.42 2.72 -20.05
CA SER A 152 3.60 3.58 -19.99
C SER A 152 3.25 5.04 -19.66
N LEU A 153 4.25 5.86 -19.33
CA LEU A 153 4.06 7.30 -19.14
C LEU A 153 3.44 7.99 -20.37
N ILE A 154 3.80 7.53 -21.57
CA ILE A 154 3.26 8.05 -22.84
C ILE A 154 1.76 7.74 -22.91
N ASP A 155 1.39 6.48 -22.67
CA ASP A 155 -0.02 6.05 -22.69
C ASP A 155 -0.86 6.85 -21.70
N ILE A 156 -0.37 7.01 -20.47
CA ILE A 156 -1.06 7.74 -19.39
C ILE A 156 -1.28 9.19 -19.78
N LYS A 157 -0.24 9.86 -20.29
CA LYS A 157 -0.31 11.26 -20.74
C LYS A 157 -1.29 11.42 -21.89
N ASP A 158 -1.27 10.50 -22.86
CA ASP A 158 -2.17 10.54 -24.01
C ASP A 158 -3.63 10.30 -23.62
N ILE A 159 -3.89 9.36 -22.70
CA ILE A 159 -5.22 9.13 -22.13
C ILE A 159 -5.72 10.40 -21.45
N ASN A 160 -4.92 10.99 -20.56
CA ASN A 160 -5.29 12.21 -19.84
C ASN A 160 -5.59 13.39 -20.79
N ASN A 161 -4.73 13.61 -21.79
CA ASN A 161 -4.92 14.67 -22.77
C ASN A 161 -6.24 14.50 -23.55
N LYS A 162 -6.58 13.28 -23.95
CA LYS A 162 -7.83 12.99 -24.67
C LYS A 162 -9.06 13.19 -23.77
N LEU A 163 -9.01 12.74 -22.52
CA LEU A 163 -10.10 12.95 -21.55
C LEU A 163 -10.36 14.44 -21.30
N GLN A 164 -9.31 15.23 -21.13
CA GLN A 164 -9.42 16.68 -20.96
C GLN A 164 -9.97 17.36 -22.22
N LYS A 165 -9.48 16.99 -23.40
CA LYS A 165 -9.93 17.56 -24.69
C LYS A 165 -11.43 17.33 -24.92
N GLU A 166 -11.94 16.14 -24.58
CA GLU A 166 -13.37 15.81 -24.68
C GLU A 166 -14.19 16.18 -23.44
N ARG A 167 -13.59 16.82 -22.44
CA ARG A 167 -14.24 17.23 -21.17
C ARG A 167 -14.94 16.06 -20.46
N ILE A 168 -14.34 14.88 -20.52
CA ILE A 168 -14.85 13.69 -19.82
C ILE A 168 -14.45 13.77 -18.36
N ASN A 169 -15.42 13.99 -17.48
CA ASN A 169 -15.19 14.17 -16.04
C ASN A 169 -14.90 12.84 -15.32
N VAL A 170 -13.67 12.35 -15.41
CA VAL A 170 -13.17 11.16 -14.71
C VAL A 170 -11.70 11.34 -14.30
N GLU A 171 -11.36 10.94 -13.09
CA GLU A 171 -10.00 10.97 -12.56
C GLU A 171 -9.19 9.76 -13.02
N VAL A 172 -7.92 9.96 -13.35
CA VAL A 172 -6.96 8.88 -13.63
C VAL A 172 -6.07 8.63 -12.40
N GLU A 173 -5.99 7.38 -11.98
CA GLU A 173 -5.17 6.90 -10.86
C GLU A 173 -4.16 5.86 -11.35
N VAL A 174 -2.95 5.91 -10.79
CA VAL A 174 -1.87 4.98 -11.11
C VAL A 174 -1.18 4.48 -9.84
N PHE A 175 -0.62 3.27 -9.88
CA PHE A 175 0.18 2.75 -8.77
C PHE A 175 1.59 3.34 -8.80
N ILE A 176 2.06 3.91 -7.70
CA ILE A 176 3.41 4.47 -7.62
C ILE A 176 4.38 3.60 -6.85
N HIS A 177 3.89 2.68 -6.02
CA HIS A 177 4.74 1.88 -5.15
C HIS A 177 4.13 0.53 -4.77
N GLY A 178 4.97 -0.46 -4.53
CA GLY A 178 4.60 -1.73 -3.93
C GLY A 178 4.60 -2.92 -4.89
N ALA A 179 4.10 -4.06 -4.42
CA ALA A 179 4.23 -5.34 -5.11
C ALA A 179 3.70 -5.31 -6.56
N MET A 180 4.52 -5.72 -7.53
CA MET A 180 4.09 -6.03 -8.90
C MET A 180 3.63 -7.48 -9.02
N CYS A 181 2.70 -7.73 -9.94
CA CYS A 181 2.31 -9.08 -10.33
C CYS A 181 3.09 -9.49 -11.59
N VAL A 182 3.34 -10.79 -11.76
CA VAL A 182 3.89 -11.34 -13.00
C VAL A 182 2.82 -11.44 -14.10
N SER A 183 1.53 -11.43 -13.71
CA SER A 183 0.39 -11.53 -14.62
C SER A 183 -0.27 -10.17 -14.84
N GLU A 184 -0.89 -10.01 -16.01
CA GLU A 184 -1.57 -8.79 -16.47
C GLU A 184 -2.56 -8.26 -15.42
N SER A 185 -2.24 -7.11 -14.84
CA SER A 185 -3.03 -6.41 -13.83
C SER A 185 -3.52 -7.30 -12.67
N GLY A 186 -2.79 -8.39 -12.37
CA GLY A 186 -3.12 -9.32 -11.29
C GLY A 186 -4.11 -10.44 -11.64
N ARG A 187 -4.48 -10.62 -12.91
CA ARG A 187 -5.32 -11.75 -13.35
C ARG A 187 -4.47 -13.00 -13.53
N CYS A 188 -4.43 -13.84 -12.50
CA CYS A 188 -3.51 -14.97 -12.41
C CYS A 188 -4.23 -16.24 -11.94
N PHE A 189 -3.94 -17.38 -12.58
CA PHE A 189 -4.46 -18.69 -12.20
C PHE A 189 -3.46 -19.56 -11.43
N MET A 190 -2.18 -19.18 -11.38
CA MET A 190 -1.12 -20.02 -10.79
C MET A 190 -1.43 -20.48 -9.35
N SER A 191 -1.94 -19.58 -8.50
CA SER A 191 -2.26 -19.93 -7.11
C SER A 191 -3.45 -20.89 -7.02
N GLN A 192 -4.38 -20.79 -7.96
CA GLN A 192 -5.55 -21.67 -8.02
C GLN A 192 -5.14 -23.08 -8.46
N GLU A 193 -4.36 -23.18 -9.53
CA GLU A 193 -3.91 -24.47 -10.06
C GLU A 193 -3.03 -25.23 -9.05
N ILE A 194 -2.13 -24.52 -8.36
CA ILE A 194 -1.15 -25.18 -7.48
C ILE A 194 -1.74 -25.46 -6.08
N PHE A 195 -2.63 -24.60 -5.56
CA PHE A 195 -3.08 -24.68 -4.16
C PHE A 195 -4.60 -24.68 -3.97
N GLY A 196 -5.39 -24.64 -5.04
CA GLY A 196 -6.85 -24.46 -4.93
C GLY A 196 -7.24 -23.08 -4.38
N LYS A 197 -6.36 -22.08 -4.45
CA LYS A 197 -6.57 -20.74 -3.86
C LYS A 197 -6.56 -19.65 -4.93
N SER A 198 -7.74 -19.08 -5.22
CA SER A 198 -7.89 -18.17 -6.36
C SER A 198 -7.33 -16.77 -6.09
N ALA A 199 -6.36 -16.35 -6.90
CA ALA A 199 -5.79 -15.00 -6.81
C ALA A 199 -6.82 -13.90 -7.12
N ASN A 200 -7.77 -14.19 -8.01
CA ASN A 200 -8.87 -13.29 -8.39
C ASN A 200 -9.98 -13.18 -7.32
N ARG A 201 -9.87 -14.01 -6.26
CA ARG A 201 -10.68 -13.96 -5.03
C ARG A 201 -9.86 -13.47 -3.82
N GLY A 202 -8.66 -12.96 -4.07
CA GLY A 202 -7.78 -12.40 -3.06
C GLY A 202 -7.00 -13.43 -2.24
N GLU A 203 -7.05 -14.72 -2.58
CA GLU A 203 -6.40 -15.81 -1.85
C GLU A 203 -5.00 -16.18 -2.40
N CYS A 204 -4.38 -15.30 -3.20
CA CYS A 204 -3.09 -15.59 -3.83
C CYS A 204 -1.99 -15.95 -2.81
N LEU A 205 -1.46 -17.18 -2.90
CA LEU A 205 -0.34 -17.68 -2.09
C LEU A 205 1.04 -17.40 -2.70
N GLN A 206 1.08 -16.50 -3.70
CA GLN A 206 2.29 -15.97 -4.31
C GLN A 206 3.27 -17.03 -4.85
N PRO A 207 2.82 -18.05 -5.63
CA PRO A 207 3.72 -19.05 -6.21
C PRO A 207 4.84 -18.42 -7.04
N CYS A 208 4.54 -17.37 -7.79
CA CYS A 208 5.50 -16.62 -8.59
C CYS A 208 6.67 -16.03 -7.79
N ARG A 209 6.55 -15.90 -6.46
CA ARG A 209 7.60 -15.36 -5.57
C ARG A 209 8.54 -16.42 -4.98
N ARG A 210 8.37 -17.69 -5.38
CA ARG A 210 9.19 -18.83 -4.94
C ARG A 210 10.41 -19.01 -5.84
N LEU A 211 11.36 -19.79 -5.35
CA LEU A 211 12.52 -20.25 -6.12
C LEU A 211 12.08 -21.39 -7.04
N TYR A 212 12.47 -21.35 -8.31
CA TYR A 212 12.18 -22.38 -9.30
C TYR A 212 13.47 -23.03 -9.80
N GLU A 213 13.43 -24.34 -10.05
CA GLU A 213 14.41 -25.05 -10.88
C GLU A 213 14.00 -24.92 -12.35
N VAL A 214 14.90 -24.47 -13.21
CA VAL A 214 14.63 -24.25 -14.65
C VAL A 214 15.27 -25.37 -15.46
N TYR A 215 14.46 -26.14 -16.17
CA TYR A 215 14.91 -27.24 -17.01
C TYR A 215 14.75 -26.87 -18.49
N LEU A 216 15.81 -27.01 -19.26
CA LEU A 216 15.70 -27.13 -20.71
C LEU A 216 15.42 -28.60 -21.00
N LYS A 217 14.21 -28.90 -21.47
CA LYS A 217 13.86 -30.26 -21.89
C LYS A 217 13.92 -30.32 -23.41
N ASP A 218 14.72 -31.22 -23.95
CA ASP A 218 14.56 -31.60 -25.35
C ASP A 218 13.36 -32.56 -25.43
N SER A 219 12.35 -32.17 -26.22
CA SER A 219 11.11 -32.92 -26.33
C SER A 219 11.29 -34.29 -27.00
N GLU A 220 12.38 -34.51 -27.73
CA GLU A 220 12.58 -35.72 -28.54
C GLU A 220 13.39 -36.81 -27.82
N GLU A 221 14.37 -36.46 -26.99
CA GLU A 221 15.31 -37.44 -26.43
C GLU A 221 15.10 -37.79 -24.94
N GLY A 222 14.12 -37.18 -24.27
CA GLY A 222 13.83 -37.45 -22.85
C GLY A 222 14.94 -36.99 -21.87
N HIS A 223 16.05 -36.48 -22.38
CA HIS A 223 17.10 -35.83 -21.61
C HIS A 223 16.85 -34.32 -21.51
N GLY A 224 17.22 -33.73 -20.38
CA GLY A 224 17.09 -32.30 -20.14
C GLY A 224 18.23 -31.77 -19.28
N LEU A 225 18.56 -30.50 -19.46
CA LEU A 225 19.61 -29.80 -18.72
C LEU A 225 18.96 -28.93 -17.64
N LEU A 226 19.35 -29.14 -16.37
CA LEU A 226 19.04 -28.17 -15.31
C LEU A 226 19.89 -26.92 -15.55
N LEU A 227 19.26 -25.84 -15.99
CA LEU A 227 19.92 -24.56 -16.24
C LEU A 227 20.27 -23.83 -14.94
N GLY A 228 19.52 -24.07 -13.85
CA GLY A 228 19.81 -23.51 -12.53
C GLY A 228 18.58 -23.34 -11.64
N LYS A 229 18.78 -22.66 -10.50
CA LYS A 229 17.75 -22.24 -9.55
C LYS A 229 17.66 -20.72 -9.53
N ASP A 230 16.49 -20.16 -9.82
CA ASP A 230 16.31 -18.71 -9.85
C ASP A 230 14.86 -18.28 -9.57
N TYR A 231 14.66 -16.99 -9.34
CA TYR A 231 13.37 -16.33 -9.09
C TYR A 231 12.76 -15.78 -10.39
N VAL A 232 12.69 -16.62 -11.41
CA VAL A 232 12.34 -16.26 -12.80
C VAL A 232 10.96 -15.64 -13.02
N MET A 233 10.06 -15.74 -12.03
CA MET A 233 8.70 -15.18 -12.08
C MET A 233 8.43 -14.17 -10.97
N SER A 234 9.44 -13.80 -10.17
CA SER A 234 9.25 -12.93 -9.01
C SER A 234 9.67 -11.50 -9.35
N PRO A 235 8.75 -10.62 -9.76
CA PRO A 235 9.09 -9.25 -10.12
C PRO A 235 9.60 -8.48 -8.90
N LYS A 236 10.51 -7.53 -9.17
CA LYS A 236 10.84 -6.45 -8.24
C LYS A 236 9.59 -5.63 -7.91
N ASP A 237 9.62 -4.94 -6.78
CA ASP A 237 8.51 -4.06 -6.40
C ASP A 237 8.54 -2.77 -7.22
N LEU A 238 7.35 -2.25 -7.55
CA LEU A 238 7.20 -0.97 -8.22
C LEU A 238 7.71 0.15 -7.31
N CYS A 239 8.50 1.06 -7.85
CA CYS A 239 8.92 2.29 -7.19
C CYS A 239 9.05 3.42 -8.21
N ALA A 240 8.07 4.31 -8.20
CA ALA A 240 8.07 5.49 -9.05
C ALA A 240 8.93 6.65 -8.51
N MET A 241 9.54 6.53 -7.32
CA MET A 241 10.31 7.62 -6.69
C MET A 241 11.36 8.25 -7.64
N PRO A 242 12.13 7.48 -8.45
CA PRO A 242 13.09 8.07 -9.38
C PRO A 242 12.46 8.95 -10.47
N ILE A 243 11.21 8.66 -10.85
CA ILE A 243 10.48 9.27 -11.97
C ILE A 243 9.17 9.96 -11.54
N ILE A 244 9.05 10.30 -10.26
CA ILE A 244 7.78 10.77 -9.68
C ILE A 244 7.31 12.11 -10.25
N ASP A 245 8.25 12.97 -10.62
CA ASP A 245 8.03 14.19 -11.40
C ASP A 245 7.34 13.91 -12.74
N GLN A 246 7.85 12.93 -13.50
CA GLN A 246 7.26 12.56 -14.80
C GLN A 246 5.85 11.98 -14.64
N ILE A 247 5.63 11.19 -13.58
CA ILE A 247 4.31 10.66 -13.23
C ILE A 247 3.35 11.80 -12.90
N ILE A 248 3.76 12.77 -12.08
CA ILE A 248 2.95 13.93 -11.72
C ILE A 248 2.61 14.76 -12.98
N ASP A 249 3.61 15.03 -13.82
CA ASP A 249 3.46 15.83 -15.03
C ASP A 249 2.64 15.14 -16.14
N SER A 250 2.39 13.82 -16.02
CA SER A 250 1.48 13.09 -16.91
C SER A 250 0.00 13.43 -16.70
N GLY A 251 -0.32 14.20 -15.64
CA GLY A 251 -1.66 14.71 -15.37
C GLY A 251 -2.56 13.77 -14.58
N VAL A 252 -2.01 12.73 -13.95
CA VAL A 252 -2.76 11.85 -13.05
C VAL A 252 -3.31 12.63 -11.85
N ALA A 253 -4.49 12.23 -11.38
CA ALA A 253 -5.18 12.88 -10.26
C ALA A 253 -4.82 12.23 -8.91
N ALA A 254 -4.55 10.92 -8.90
CA ALA A 254 -4.25 10.16 -7.70
C ALA A 254 -3.07 9.20 -7.87
N LEU A 255 -2.26 9.11 -6.82
CA LEU A 255 -1.07 8.27 -6.72
C LEU A 255 -1.31 7.21 -5.66
N LYS A 256 -1.39 5.94 -6.08
CA LYS A 256 -1.76 4.82 -5.21
C LYS A 256 -0.57 4.01 -4.76
N ILE A 257 -0.52 3.70 -3.47
CA ILE A 257 0.46 2.80 -2.88
C ILE A 257 -0.18 1.42 -2.68
N GLU A 258 0.44 0.36 -3.20
CA GLU A 258 0.04 -1.02 -2.91
C GLU A 258 0.69 -1.50 -1.61
N GLY A 259 -0.12 -2.02 -0.68
CA GLY A 259 0.44 -2.54 0.57
C GLY A 259 -0.54 -2.92 1.67
N ARG A 260 -1.79 -3.30 1.37
CA ARG A 260 -2.76 -3.63 2.44
C ARG A 260 -2.34 -4.80 3.35
N ASN A 261 -1.49 -5.71 2.85
CA ASN A 261 -0.92 -6.81 3.65
C ASN A 261 0.43 -6.46 4.30
N ARG A 262 0.90 -5.22 4.16
CA ARG A 262 2.16 -4.78 4.74
C ARG A 262 1.94 -4.28 6.15
N ASN A 263 3.02 -4.27 6.92
CA ASN A 263 2.99 -3.80 8.29
C ASN A 263 2.77 -2.27 8.36
N PRO A 264 2.35 -1.74 9.51
CA PRO A 264 2.10 -0.29 9.65
C PRO A 264 3.35 0.57 9.39
N GLU A 265 4.55 0.06 9.69
CA GLU A 265 5.81 0.76 9.40
C GLU A 265 6.02 1.00 7.89
N TYR A 266 5.75 -0.03 7.06
CA TYR A 266 5.80 0.09 5.62
C TYR A 266 4.85 1.19 5.14
N VAL A 267 3.59 1.15 5.62
CA VAL A 267 2.58 2.15 5.27
C VAL A 267 3.07 3.55 5.64
N HIS A 268 3.48 3.76 6.90
CA HIS A 268 3.98 5.05 7.37
C HIS A 268 5.16 5.56 6.53
N THR A 269 6.18 4.71 6.33
CA THR A 269 7.43 5.10 5.65
C THR A 269 7.18 5.44 4.19
N VAL A 270 6.44 4.60 3.47
CA VAL A 270 6.15 4.81 2.04
C VAL A 270 5.27 6.03 1.85
N VAL A 271 4.18 6.16 2.62
CA VAL A 271 3.29 7.33 2.54
C VAL A 271 4.05 8.61 2.88
N SER A 272 4.86 8.62 3.95
CA SER A 272 5.65 9.79 4.34
C SER A 272 6.63 10.21 3.24
N ALA A 273 7.29 9.24 2.59
CA ALA A 273 8.23 9.52 1.52
C ALA A 273 7.52 10.18 0.33
N TYR A 274 6.40 9.60 -0.13
CA TYR A 274 5.66 10.18 -1.24
C TYR A 274 4.97 11.50 -0.87
N ARG A 275 4.46 11.66 0.35
CA ARG A 275 3.89 12.94 0.81
C ARG A 275 4.93 14.06 0.74
N LYS A 276 6.13 13.81 1.26
CA LYS A 276 7.26 14.76 1.23
C LYS A 276 7.64 15.15 -0.19
N ILE A 277 7.83 14.19 -1.10
CA ILE A 277 8.25 14.50 -2.47
C ILE A 277 7.15 15.24 -3.26
N ILE A 278 5.88 14.89 -3.06
CA ILE A 278 4.75 15.57 -3.72
C ILE A 278 4.62 17.01 -3.18
N ASP A 279 4.78 17.20 -1.87
CA ASP A 279 4.76 18.53 -1.25
C ASP A 279 5.91 19.41 -1.76
N GLU A 280 7.13 18.85 -1.81
CA GLU A 280 8.28 19.59 -2.30
C GLU A 280 8.13 19.92 -3.78
N TYR A 281 7.72 18.96 -4.61
CA TYR A 281 7.53 19.16 -6.05
C TYR A 281 6.47 20.23 -6.38
N SER A 282 5.49 20.43 -5.49
CA SER A 282 4.49 21.48 -5.62
C SER A 282 5.05 22.90 -5.38
N LYS A 283 6.17 23.02 -4.66
CA LYS A 283 6.84 24.28 -4.32
C LYS A 283 8.06 24.54 -5.19
N ASN A 284 8.92 23.52 -5.33
CA ASN A 284 10.19 23.55 -6.04
C ASN A 284 10.27 22.36 -7.01
N LYS A 285 10.63 22.63 -8.26
CA LYS A 285 10.75 21.58 -9.28
C LYS A 285 12.04 20.77 -9.17
N ASP A 286 13.09 21.33 -8.57
CA ASP A 286 14.32 20.56 -8.33
C ASP A 286 14.20 19.72 -7.06
N ILE A 287 14.02 18.42 -7.27
CA ILE A 287 13.80 17.43 -6.21
C ILE A 287 14.80 16.26 -6.29
N ASN A 288 15.88 16.39 -7.07
CA ASN A 288 16.75 15.26 -7.40
C ASN A 288 17.45 14.67 -6.16
N GLU A 289 17.97 15.53 -5.28
CA GLU A 289 18.59 15.08 -4.02
C GLU A 289 17.55 14.45 -3.09
N LEU A 290 16.35 15.05 -3.01
CA LEU A 290 15.27 14.53 -2.19
C LEU A 290 14.80 13.15 -2.68
N LYS A 291 14.68 12.92 -4.00
CA LYS A 291 14.39 11.59 -4.57
C LYS A 291 15.40 10.55 -4.11
N LYS A 292 16.71 10.86 -4.16
CA LYS A 292 17.78 9.96 -3.72
C LYS A 292 17.66 9.64 -2.22
N SER A 293 17.52 10.66 -1.39
CA SER A 293 17.36 10.50 0.07
C SER A 293 16.14 9.65 0.43
N LEU A 294 14.99 9.93 -0.19
CA LEU A 294 13.76 9.18 0.07
C LEU A 294 13.82 7.76 -0.46
N LEU A 295 14.54 7.50 -1.56
CA LEU A 295 14.77 6.15 -2.04
C LEU A 295 15.54 5.31 -1.02
N GLU A 296 16.52 5.89 -0.31
CA GLU A 296 17.20 5.21 0.80
C GLU A 296 16.27 4.93 1.98
N GLU A 297 15.33 5.82 2.29
CA GLU A 297 14.29 5.55 3.30
C GLU A 297 13.38 4.38 2.89
N LEU A 298 12.99 4.31 1.61
CA LEU A 298 12.16 3.22 1.08
C LEU A 298 12.87 1.85 1.17
N LYS A 299 14.20 1.81 1.11
CA LYS A 299 14.98 0.56 1.29
C LYS A 299 14.92 0.01 2.73
N LYS A 300 14.59 0.84 3.72
CA LYS A 300 14.51 0.44 5.15
C LYS A 300 13.23 -0.33 5.51
N VAL A 301 12.25 -0.38 4.62
CA VAL A 301 11.03 -1.17 4.79
C VAL A 301 10.98 -2.30 3.78
N TYR A 302 10.00 -3.20 3.95
CA TYR A 302 9.85 -4.37 3.08
C TYR A 302 9.86 -3.96 1.60
N ASN A 303 10.80 -4.49 0.85
CA ASN A 303 10.86 -4.43 -0.60
C ASN A 303 11.51 -5.70 -1.14
N ARG A 304 11.42 -5.94 -2.45
CA ARG A 304 12.12 -7.04 -3.16
C ARG A 304 12.99 -6.51 -4.29
N GLY A 305 13.70 -5.41 -4.01
CA GLY A 305 14.30 -4.57 -5.03
C GLY A 305 13.26 -3.69 -5.72
N PHE A 306 13.73 -2.68 -6.46
CA PHE A 306 12.89 -1.68 -7.09
C PHE A 306 13.01 -1.69 -8.61
N SER A 307 11.88 -1.40 -9.24
CA SER A 307 11.69 -1.28 -10.68
C SER A 307 10.74 -0.11 -10.95
N THR A 308 10.90 0.58 -12.07
CA THR A 308 9.92 1.59 -12.52
C THR A 308 8.71 0.97 -13.21
N GLY A 309 8.63 -0.35 -13.28
CA GLY A 309 7.57 -1.10 -13.94
C GLY A 309 7.51 -0.78 -15.42
N PHE A 310 6.30 -0.63 -15.95
CA PHE A 310 6.07 -0.37 -17.36
C PHE A 310 6.19 1.12 -17.75
N TYR A 311 6.43 2.00 -16.78
CA TYR A 311 6.40 3.45 -17.00
C TYR A 311 7.42 3.94 -18.03
N LEU A 312 8.58 3.29 -18.10
CA LEU A 312 9.66 3.61 -19.05
C LEU A 312 9.78 2.58 -20.20
N GLY A 313 8.72 1.80 -20.45
CA GLY A 313 8.72 0.69 -21.39
C GLY A 313 8.63 -0.67 -20.69
N LYS A 314 8.65 -1.76 -21.47
CA LYS A 314 8.48 -3.10 -20.92
C LYS A 314 9.67 -3.46 -20.01
N PRO A 315 9.42 -3.96 -18.78
CA PRO A 315 10.49 -4.35 -17.88
C PRO A 315 11.22 -5.58 -18.44
N MET A 316 12.52 -5.45 -18.67
CA MET A 316 13.40 -6.56 -19.08
C MET A 316 14.33 -6.91 -17.93
N ASN A 317 14.40 -8.19 -17.55
CA ASN A 317 15.28 -8.70 -16.50
C ASN A 317 15.07 -8.03 -15.11
N GLU A 318 13.86 -7.59 -14.81
CA GLU A 318 13.51 -6.96 -13.53
C GLU A 318 12.95 -7.95 -12.50
N TRP A 319 13.54 -9.14 -12.48
CA TRP A 319 13.29 -10.16 -11.47
C TRP A 319 14.11 -9.89 -10.22
N THR A 320 13.56 -10.26 -9.06
CA THR A 320 14.35 -10.32 -7.83
C THR A 320 15.36 -11.47 -7.93
N LYS A 321 16.46 -11.40 -7.18
CA LYS A 321 17.47 -12.47 -7.10
C LYS A 321 17.50 -13.15 -5.74
N GLU A 322 16.68 -12.69 -4.81
CA GLU A 322 16.75 -13.08 -3.40
C GLU A 322 15.40 -13.55 -2.85
N TYR A 323 15.49 -14.42 -1.84
CA TYR A 323 14.33 -14.81 -1.05
C TYR A 323 13.89 -13.68 -0.12
N GLY A 324 12.57 -13.55 0.07
CA GLY A 324 12.04 -12.66 1.09
C GLY A 324 12.28 -11.18 0.78
N SER A 325 12.57 -10.39 1.80
CA SER A 325 12.77 -8.95 1.65
C SER A 325 14.23 -8.58 1.49
N SER A 326 14.52 -7.61 0.62
CA SER A 326 15.83 -6.94 0.48
C SER A 326 15.90 -5.66 1.33
N SER A 327 15.13 -5.58 2.42
CA SER A 327 15.21 -4.45 3.35
C SER A 327 16.56 -4.42 4.07
N ILE A 328 17.12 -3.22 4.21
CA ILE A 328 18.38 -2.97 4.94
C ILE A 328 18.19 -2.90 6.46
N GLU A 329 16.95 -3.01 6.94
CA GLU A 329 16.62 -3.02 8.37
C GLU A 329 15.68 -4.17 8.72
N THR A 330 15.90 -4.76 9.89
CA THR A 330 15.03 -5.76 10.52
C THR A 330 14.49 -5.25 11.84
N LYS A 331 13.37 -5.80 12.28
CA LYS A 331 12.68 -5.38 13.51
C LYS A 331 12.46 -6.60 14.38
N GLU A 332 13.01 -6.51 15.58
CA GLU A 332 12.88 -7.53 16.62
C GLU A 332 11.84 -7.01 17.62
N HIS A 333 10.76 -7.76 17.84
CA HIS A 333 9.84 -7.48 18.94
C HIS A 333 10.60 -7.70 20.26
N ILE A 334 10.51 -6.72 21.17
CA ILE A 334 11.24 -6.75 22.43
C ILE A 334 10.33 -6.57 23.64
N GLY A 335 9.10 -6.09 23.48
CA GLY A 335 8.23 -5.83 24.62
C GLY A 335 7.00 -5.00 24.31
N LYS A 336 6.36 -4.50 25.38
CA LYS A 336 5.17 -3.68 25.29
C LYS A 336 5.14 -2.57 26.34
N ILE A 337 4.41 -1.49 26.03
CA ILE A 337 4.16 -0.40 26.97
C ILE A 337 3.19 -0.87 28.05
N MET A 338 3.59 -0.74 29.31
CA MET A 338 2.76 -1.05 30.48
C MET A 338 2.04 0.19 31.01
N ASN A 339 2.72 1.34 30.99
CA ASN A 339 2.18 2.60 31.44
C ASN A 339 2.80 3.79 30.69
N TYR A 340 2.12 4.94 30.71
CA TYR A 340 2.64 6.20 30.20
C TYR A 340 2.33 7.33 31.19
N TYR A 341 3.38 8.03 31.62
CA TYR A 341 3.33 9.14 32.57
C TYR A 341 3.33 10.48 31.80
N PRO A 342 2.16 11.15 31.61
CA PRO A 342 2.05 12.26 30.67
C PRO A 342 2.81 13.52 31.08
N LYS A 343 2.91 13.80 32.39
CA LYS A 343 3.57 15.02 32.90
C LYS A 343 5.05 15.09 32.57
N VAL A 344 5.71 13.94 32.48
CA VAL A 344 7.15 13.81 32.24
C VAL A 344 7.48 13.17 30.89
N SER A 345 6.46 12.78 30.12
CA SER A 345 6.57 12.05 28.85
C SER A 345 7.41 10.78 28.96
N VAL A 346 7.19 9.99 30.02
CA VAL A 346 7.90 8.73 30.25
C VAL A 346 6.99 7.56 29.98
N ALA A 347 7.48 6.57 29.25
CA ALA A 347 6.82 5.30 29.03
C ALA A 347 7.50 4.20 29.84
N GLU A 348 6.69 3.39 30.52
CA GLU A 348 7.12 2.17 31.20
C GLU A 348 6.95 0.99 30.24
N ILE A 349 8.01 0.21 30.07
CA ILE A 349 8.11 -0.86 29.07
C ILE A 349 8.50 -2.14 29.77
N MET A 350 7.72 -3.20 29.55
CA MET A 350 8.09 -4.56 29.93
C MET A 350 8.86 -5.20 28.79
N ILE A 351 10.09 -5.63 29.05
CA ILE A 351 10.91 -6.36 28.07
C ILE A 351 10.48 -7.83 28.07
N GLU A 352 9.86 -8.27 26.98
CA GLU A 352 9.31 -9.63 26.83
C GLU A 352 10.30 -10.58 26.12
N SER A 353 11.21 -10.03 25.32
CA SER A 353 12.17 -10.80 24.52
C SER A 353 13.45 -10.02 24.23
N GLY A 354 14.55 -10.76 24.08
CA GLY A 354 15.85 -10.20 23.72
C GLY A 354 16.42 -9.27 24.80
N SER A 355 17.13 -8.23 24.35
CA SER A 355 17.65 -7.16 25.20
C SER A 355 17.54 -5.81 24.50
N MET A 356 17.44 -4.74 25.29
CA MET A 356 17.52 -3.35 24.83
C MET A 356 18.78 -2.72 25.42
N LYS A 357 19.54 -1.99 24.60
CA LYS A 357 20.64 -1.14 25.08
C LYS A 357 20.29 0.32 24.91
N GLU A 358 20.92 1.17 25.72
CA GLU A 358 20.80 2.61 25.53
C GLU A 358 21.20 3.02 24.11
N ASN A 359 20.53 4.04 23.57
CA ASN A 359 20.68 4.56 22.21
C ASN A 359 20.31 3.60 21.07
N ASN A 360 19.74 2.43 21.37
CA ASN A 360 19.12 1.58 20.36
C ASN A 360 17.99 2.34 19.65
N ASP A 361 17.91 2.18 18.33
CA ASP A 361 16.77 2.65 17.56
C ASP A 361 15.57 1.73 17.85
N ILE A 362 14.48 2.33 18.31
CA ILE A 362 13.25 1.64 18.69
C ILE A 362 12.08 2.16 17.88
N MET A 363 11.09 1.29 17.72
CA MET A 363 9.79 1.61 17.14
C MET A 363 8.69 1.17 18.10
N ILE A 364 7.84 2.12 18.48
CA ILE A 364 6.63 1.87 19.27
C ILE A 364 5.45 1.96 18.30
N GLN A 365 4.55 0.98 18.33
CA GLN A 365 3.36 0.97 17.47
C GLN A 365 2.10 0.56 18.23
N GLY A 366 0.98 1.18 17.86
CA GLY A 366 -0.30 0.90 18.48
C GLY A 366 -1.48 1.53 17.77
N ILE A 367 -2.69 1.11 18.13
CA ILE A 367 -3.93 1.46 17.41
C ILE A 367 -4.16 2.98 17.37
N THR A 368 -3.89 3.68 18.47
CA THR A 368 -4.06 5.14 18.55
C THR A 368 -2.76 5.91 18.47
N THR A 369 -1.63 5.26 18.82
CA THR A 369 -0.29 5.83 18.77
C THR A 369 0.26 5.89 17.34
N GLY A 370 -0.21 5.00 16.44
CA GLY A 370 0.33 4.89 15.10
C GLY A 370 1.74 4.28 15.12
N ILE A 371 2.72 5.02 14.61
CA ILE A 371 4.14 4.63 14.58
C ILE A 371 4.99 5.75 15.19
N LEU A 372 5.77 5.41 16.20
CA LEU A 372 6.77 6.30 16.80
C LEU A 372 8.14 5.66 16.68
N LYS A 373 9.06 6.32 15.97
CA LYS A 373 10.48 5.94 15.89
C LYS A 373 11.33 6.91 16.69
N GLN A 374 12.21 6.38 17.54
CA GLN A 374 13.15 7.18 18.33
C GLN A 374 14.32 6.35 18.82
N LYS A 375 15.30 6.99 19.45
CA LYS A 375 16.31 6.28 20.25
C LYS A 375 15.81 6.02 21.67
N ALA A 376 16.16 4.88 22.23
CA ALA A 376 15.96 4.57 23.65
C ALA A 376 17.03 5.30 24.49
N LYS A 377 16.77 6.57 24.85
CA LYS A 377 17.65 7.40 25.68
C LYS A 377 17.20 7.38 27.14
N ASP A 378 18.15 7.56 28.05
CA ASP A 378 17.88 7.69 29.49
C ASP A 378 17.07 6.52 30.06
N MET A 379 17.45 5.29 29.69
CA MET A 379 16.83 4.07 30.22
C MET A 379 17.05 3.97 31.73
N MET A 380 15.99 3.66 32.47
CA MET A 380 16.06 3.47 33.92
C MET A 380 15.35 2.18 34.35
N ILE A 381 15.90 1.53 35.38
CA ILE A 381 15.29 0.46 36.16
C ILE A 381 15.36 0.90 37.63
N ASP A 382 14.24 0.87 38.36
CA ASP A 382 14.16 1.29 39.77
C ASP A 382 14.85 2.65 40.05
N ASN A 383 14.57 3.65 39.20
CA ASN A 383 15.16 5.00 39.23
C ASN A 383 16.68 5.08 39.06
N LYS A 384 17.35 4.00 38.66
CA LYS A 384 18.78 3.98 38.31
C LYS A 384 18.95 3.93 36.81
N LYS A 385 19.83 4.76 36.26
CA LYS A 385 20.19 4.69 34.83
C LYS A 385 20.85 3.35 34.52
N VAL A 386 20.41 2.72 33.43
CA VAL A 386 20.95 1.45 32.96
C VAL A 386 21.36 1.54 31.49
N LEU A 387 22.47 0.90 31.14
CA LEU A 387 22.95 0.84 29.75
C LEU A 387 22.32 -0.32 28.97
N LYS A 388 21.75 -1.29 29.68
CA LYS A 388 21.17 -2.52 29.12
C LYS A 388 20.00 -2.97 29.99
N ALA A 389 18.99 -3.51 29.34
CA ALA A 389 17.86 -4.23 29.94
C ALA A 389 17.64 -5.56 29.22
N GLU A 390 17.24 -6.57 29.97
CA GLU A 390 17.03 -7.94 29.54
C GLU A 390 15.57 -8.37 29.70
N LYS A 391 15.28 -9.58 29.24
CA LYS A 391 13.94 -10.17 29.35
C LYS A 391 13.49 -10.18 30.82
N LYS A 392 12.24 -9.78 31.04
CA LYS A 392 11.56 -9.56 32.33
C LYS A 392 11.88 -8.24 33.02
N ASP A 393 12.82 -7.44 32.52
CA ASP A 393 13.05 -6.11 33.08
C ASP A 393 11.88 -5.17 32.79
N MET A 394 11.59 -4.33 33.77
CA MET A 394 10.68 -3.20 33.68
C MET A 394 11.53 -1.94 33.56
N ILE A 395 11.55 -1.34 32.37
CA ILE A 395 12.30 -0.11 32.12
C ILE A 395 11.38 1.08 31.98
N THR A 396 11.89 2.27 32.28
CA THR A 396 11.28 3.53 31.86
C THR A 396 12.17 4.27 30.89
N ILE A 397 11.58 4.85 29.85
CA ILE A 397 12.27 5.72 28.89
C ILE A 397 11.45 6.97 28.62
N LYS A 398 12.13 8.08 28.25
CA LYS A 398 11.45 9.25 27.74
C LYS A 398 10.99 9.00 26.30
N VAL A 399 9.74 9.36 25.99
CA VAL A 399 9.15 9.22 24.65
C VAL A 399 8.78 10.58 24.06
N ASN A 400 8.95 10.71 22.74
CA ASN A 400 8.75 11.98 22.04
C ASN A 400 7.27 12.29 21.77
N SER A 401 6.38 11.31 21.94
CA SER A 401 4.93 11.50 21.77
C SER A 401 4.14 10.60 22.72
N LYS A 402 2.84 10.86 22.81
CA LYS A 402 1.93 10.18 23.74
C LYS A 402 1.69 8.73 23.29
N VAL A 403 2.27 7.76 24.00
CA VAL A 403 2.04 6.32 23.77
C VAL A 403 0.85 5.79 24.60
N ARG A 404 0.44 4.54 24.39
CA ARG A 404 -0.63 3.88 25.15
C ARG A 404 -0.18 2.54 25.70
N LYS A 405 -0.86 2.13 26.78
CA LYS A 405 -0.75 0.78 27.32
C LYS A 405 -1.04 -0.25 26.22
N ASN A 406 -0.25 -1.32 26.20
CA ASN A 406 -0.22 -2.41 25.23
C ASN A 406 0.32 -2.03 23.83
N ASP A 407 0.82 -0.82 23.62
CA ASP A 407 1.60 -0.52 22.42
C ASP A 407 2.82 -1.46 22.36
N GLN A 408 3.10 -1.95 21.18
CA GLN A 408 4.17 -2.93 20.94
C GLN A 408 5.49 -2.20 20.67
N VAL A 409 6.58 -2.69 21.26
CA VAL A 409 7.90 -2.11 21.16
C VAL A 409 8.82 -3.05 20.39
N TYR A 410 9.51 -2.49 19.40
CA TYR A 410 10.45 -3.19 18.55
C TYR A 410 11.81 -2.50 18.60
N LYS A 411 12.87 -3.29 18.53
CA LYS A 411 14.24 -2.82 18.28
C LYS A 411 14.54 -2.91 16.78
N ILE A 412 15.04 -1.82 16.21
CA ILE A 412 15.46 -1.74 14.82
C ILE A 412 16.94 -2.15 14.73
N LYS A 413 17.25 -3.07 13.81
CA LYS A 413 18.62 -3.51 13.51
C LYS A 413 18.93 -3.28 12.04
N LYS A 414 20.13 -2.80 11.72
CA LYS A 414 20.64 -2.83 10.35
C LYS A 414 20.94 -4.28 9.94
N ARG A 415 20.66 -4.61 8.69
CA ARG A 415 20.91 -5.93 8.11
C ARG A 415 22.33 -6.04 7.57
#